data_AF-A0A537E4Z8-F1
#
_entry.id   AF-A0A537E4Z8-F1
#
_cell.length_a   1.000
_cell.length_b   1.000
_cell.length_c   1.000
_cell.angle_alpha   90.00
_cell.angle_beta   90.00
_cell.angle_gamma   90.00
#
_symmetry.space_group_name_H-M   'P 1'
#
loop_
_entity.id
_entity.type
_entity.pdbx_description
1 polymer ?
#
loop_
_entity_poly.entity_id
_entity_poly.type
_entity_poly.pdbx_seq_one_letter_code
_entity_poly.pdbx_strand_id
1 'polypeptide(L)'
;MRSFRRNDARVRGKLASKYGHRRHHRTQHILHNATKLIVADALKHRQAIVLENIEGIRRLYGRGNRQGPRQRYRMNSWSFGEAQRQIEYKARWAGLPVIRLSRRETRGTSVVCHRCGERLQEDRQLRRKLWCASCRGKMDRDVVAAVNVSRRGRLRFDRSRARERLQGGVAEAVKENPTTTDLTEPLIAN
;
A
#
# COMPACT_ATOMS: atom_id res chain seq x y z
N MET A 1 20.44 0.99 -52.19
CA MET A 1 20.38 2.38 -51.70
C MET A 1 19.79 2.43 -50.29
N ARG A 2 20.61 2.62 -49.25
CA ARG A 2 20.11 2.87 -47.89
C ARG A 2 19.67 4.34 -47.83
N SER A 3 18.36 4.60 -47.73
CA SER A 3 17.87 5.98 -47.58
C SER A 3 18.51 6.62 -46.34
N PHE A 4 19.26 7.69 -46.51
CA PHE A 4 19.67 8.56 -45.42
C PHE A 4 18.42 9.17 -44.80
N ARG A 5 17.83 8.50 -43.79
CA ARG A 5 16.78 9.13 -42.99
C ARG A 5 17.46 10.19 -42.14
N ARG A 6 17.27 11.46 -42.49
CA ARG A 6 17.68 12.62 -41.68
C ARG A 6 17.19 12.35 -40.24
N ASN A 7 18.11 12.23 -39.29
CA ASN A 7 17.81 11.99 -37.88
C ASN A 7 17.24 13.27 -37.24
N ASP A 8 16.05 13.67 -37.68
CA ASP A 8 15.40 14.90 -37.27
C ASP A 8 14.87 14.76 -35.83
N ALA A 9 15.46 15.56 -34.93
CA ALA A 9 15.09 15.62 -33.53
C ALA A 9 13.60 15.99 -33.33
N ARG A 10 13.02 16.82 -34.20
CA ARG A 10 11.61 17.23 -34.15
C ARG A 10 10.69 16.05 -34.46
N VAL A 11 10.99 15.29 -35.51
CA VAL A 11 10.21 14.10 -35.89
C VAL A 11 10.30 13.04 -34.80
N ARG A 12 11.50 12.81 -34.24
CA ARG A 12 11.70 11.92 -33.10
C ARG A 12 10.90 12.34 -31.87
N GLY A 13 10.90 13.63 -31.54
CA GLY A 13 10.12 14.18 -30.44
C GLY A 13 8.62 13.93 -30.60
N LYS A 14 8.07 14.23 -31.80
CA LYS A 14 6.66 13.97 -32.12
C LYS A 14 6.31 12.48 -31.99
N LEU A 15 7.15 11.58 -32.52
CA LEU A 15 6.93 10.14 -32.40
C LEU A 15 7.01 9.68 -30.94
N ALA A 16 8.02 10.13 -30.19
CA ALA A 16 8.19 9.79 -28.78
C ALA A 16 6.97 10.23 -27.93
N SER A 17 6.47 11.44 -28.16
CA SER A 17 5.24 11.94 -27.52
C SER A 17 4.03 11.07 -27.89
N LYS A 18 3.76 10.84 -29.19
CA LYS A 18 2.63 10.03 -29.67
C LYS A 18 2.60 8.63 -29.05
N TYR A 19 3.73 7.92 -29.07
CA TYR A 19 3.82 6.59 -28.49
C TYR A 19 3.87 6.61 -26.96
N GLY A 20 4.39 7.69 -26.37
CA GLY A 20 4.36 7.94 -24.92
C GLY A 20 2.93 8.07 -24.41
N HIS A 21 2.09 8.89 -25.04
CA HIS A 21 0.67 9.03 -24.71
C HIS A 21 -0.07 7.70 -24.85
N ARG A 22 0.11 6.98 -25.98
CA ARG A 22 -0.51 5.66 -26.18
C ARG A 22 -0.14 4.68 -25.07
N ARG A 23 1.14 4.61 -24.69
CA ARG A 23 1.61 3.78 -23.58
C ARG A 23 0.95 4.20 -22.27
N HIS A 24 0.94 5.50 -21.97
CA HIS A 24 0.32 6.04 -20.77
C HIS A 24 -1.16 5.67 -20.67
N HIS A 25 -1.96 5.91 -21.71
CA HIS A 25 -3.38 5.56 -21.70
C HIS A 25 -3.63 4.07 -21.52
N ARG A 26 -2.82 3.20 -22.15
CA ARG A 26 -2.91 1.74 -21.94
C ARG A 26 -2.59 1.35 -20.50
N THR A 27 -1.50 1.88 -19.95
CA THR A 27 -1.13 1.65 -18.56
C THR A 27 -2.22 2.13 -17.60
N GLN A 28 -2.77 3.33 -17.83
CA GLN A 28 -3.86 3.87 -17.02
C GLN A 28 -5.09 2.97 -17.08
N HIS A 29 -5.51 2.53 -18.28
CA HIS A 29 -6.66 1.64 -18.42
C HIS A 29 -6.48 0.33 -17.65
N ILE A 30 -5.31 -0.31 -17.75
CA ILE A 30 -4.99 -1.53 -16.99
C ILE A 30 -5.04 -1.27 -15.48
N LEU A 31 -4.45 -0.17 -15.02
CA LEU A 31 -4.47 0.19 -13.60
C LEU A 31 -5.88 0.48 -13.10
N HIS A 32 -6.69 1.20 -13.88
CA HIS A 32 -8.06 1.51 -13.49
C HIS A 32 -8.88 0.24 -13.31
N ASN A 33 -8.73 -0.73 -14.21
CA ASN A 33 -9.44 -2.01 -14.13
C ASN A 33 -8.94 -2.83 -12.93
N ALA A 34 -7.63 -3.00 -12.78
CA ALA A 34 -7.06 -3.77 -11.68
C ALA A 34 -7.43 -3.18 -10.31
N THR A 35 -7.29 -1.87 -10.12
CA THR A 35 -7.60 -1.19 -8.85
C THR A 35 -9.09 -1.16 -8.56
N LYS A 36 -9.96 -1.09 -9.60
CA LYS A 36 -11.41 -1.23 -9.43
C LYS A 36 -11.77 -2.62 -8.91
N LEU A 37 -11.17 -3.67 -9.47
CA LEU A 37 -11.40 -5.05 -9.02
C LEU A 37 -10.98 -5.25 -7.56
N ILE A 38 -9.80 -4.76 -7.17
CA ILE A 38 -9.31 -4.85 -5.79
C ILE A 38 -10.28 -4.18 -4.81
N VAL A 39 -10.75 -2.97 -5.12
CA VAL A 39 -11.68 -2.23 -4.25
C VAL A 39 -13.05 -2.90 -4.21
N ALA A 40 -13.55 -3.42 -5.33
CA ALA A 40 -14.82 -4.14 -5.37
C ALA A 40 -14.78 -5.43 -4.53
N ASP A 41 -13.69 -6.18 -4.60
CA ASP A 41 -13.47 -7.39 -3.80
C ASP A 41 -13.42 -7.08 -2.30
N ALA A 42 -12.62 -6.06 -1.92
CA ALA A 42 -12.55 -5.60 -0.54
C ALA A 42 -13.90 -5.13 -0.01
N LEU A 43 -14.71 -4.45 -0.84
CA LEU A 43 -16.06 -4.00 -0.48
C LEU A 43 -17.00 -5.18 -0.24
N LYS A 44 -17.01 -6.15 -1.15
CA LYS A 44 -17.82 -7.38 -1.05
C LYS A 44 -17.53 -8.13 0.24
N HIS A 45 -16.26 -8.20 0.64
CA HIS A 45 -15.83 -8.93 1.83
C HIS A 45 -15.75 -8.06 3.10
N ARG A 46 -16.13 -6.78 3.05
CA ARG A 46 -16.04 -5.80 4.16
C ARG A 46 -14.64 -5.72 4.79
N GLN A 47 -13.62 -5.73 3.95
CA GLN A 47 -12.22 -5.74 4.35
C GLN A 47 -11.56 -4.37 4.28
N ALA A 48 -10.60 -4.12 5.17
CA ALA A 48 -9.69 -2.99 5.06
C ALA A 48 -8.59 -3.27 4.04
N ILE A 49 -8.14 -2.25 3.32
CA ILE A 49 -7.03 -2.37 2.37
C ILE A 49 -5.74 -1.89 3.03
N VAL A 50 -4.68 -2.68 2.96
CA VAL A 50 -3.36 -2.35 3.52
C VAL A 50 -2.38 -2.11 2.38
N LEU A 51 -1.70 -0.96 2.41
CA LEU A 51 -0.71 -0.56 1.41
C LEU A 51 0.67 -0.38 2.06
N GLU A 52 1.70 -0.88 1.39
CA GLU A 52 3.09 -0.64 1.78
C GLU A 52 3.52 0.80 1.44
N ASN A 53 4.37 1.43 2.27
CA ASN A 53 5.10 2.62 1.84
C ASN A 53 6.24 2.23 0.90
N ILE A 54 6.05 2.54 -0.38
CA ILE A 54 7.00 2.29 -1.49
C ILE A 54 7.65 3.58 -2.02
N GLU A 55 7.56 4.67 -1.25
CA GLU A 55 8.22 5.92 -1.60
C GLU A 55 9.73 5.70 -1.71
N GLY A 56 10.38 6.45 -2.60
CA GLY A 56 11.84 6.39 -2.74
C GLY A 56 12.42 5.09 -3.31
N ILE A 57 11.62 4.06 -3.63
CA ILE A 57 12.11 2.81 -4.26
C ILE A 57 12.90 3.08 -5.54
N ARG A 58 12.53 4.11 -6.31
CA ARG A 58 13.25 4.50 -7.54
C ARG A 58 14.72 4.89 -7.30
N ARG A 59 15.07 5.37 -6.10
CA ARG A 59 16.45 5.72 -5.74
C ARG A 59 17.36 4.48 -5.76
N LEU A 60 16.81 3.30 -5.48
CA LEU A 60 17.52 2.02 -5.56
C LEU A 60 17.91 1.65 -7.00
N TYR A 61 17.25 2.26 -8.00
CA TYR A 61 17.43 1.99 -9.43
C TYR A 61 18.08 3.16 -10.18
N GLY A 62 18.83 4.03 -9.49
CA GLY A 62 19.59 5.15 -10.06
C GLY A 62 20.89 4.73 -10.78
N ARG A 63 21.42 5.58 -11.69
CA ARG A 63 22.67 5.29 -12.42
C ARG A 63 23.83 5.06 -11.43
N GLY A 64 24.80 4.21 -11.79
CA GLY A 64 25.96 3.90 -10.94
C GLY A 64 25.77 2.73 -9.95
N ASN A 65 24.56 2.19 -9.82
CA ASN A 65 24.25 1.08 -8.90
C ASN A 65 24.63 -0.33 -9.40
N ARG A 66 25.54 -0.45 -10.39
CA ARG A 66 25.93 -1.70 -11.07
C ARG A 66 24.79 -2.51 -11.74
N GLN A 67 23.55 -1.99 -11.77
CA GLN A 67 22.44 -2.64 -12.48
C GLN A 67 22.41 -2.25 -13.96
N GLY A 68 22.12 -3.24 -14.81
CA GLY A 68 22.03 -3.06 -16.26
C GLY A 68 20.90 -2.11 -16.69
N PRO A 69 21.01 -1.44 -17.86
CA PRO A 69 20.01 -0.51 -18.36
C PRO A 69 18.59 -1.10 -18.47
N ARG A 70 18.46 -2.37 -18.82
CA ARG A 70 17.17 -3.08 -18.95
C ARG A 70 16.44 -3.22 -17.61
N GLN A 71 17.15 -3.61 -16.56
CA GLN A 71 16.59 -3.76 -15.21
C GLN A 71 16.12 -2.41 -14.66
N ARG A 72 16.95 -1.38 -14.84
CA ARG A 72 16.62 0.00 -14.52
C ARG A 72 15.36 0.47 -15.21
N TYR A 73 15.24 0.25 -16.52
CA TYR A 73 14.06 0.63 -17.28
C TYR A 73 12.81 -0.07 -16.76
N ARG A 74 12.86 -1.40 -16.56
CA ARG A 74 11.73 -2.17 -16.00
C ARG A 74 11.25 -1.60 -14.68
N MET A 75 12.15 -1.44 -13.70
CA MET A 75 11.78 -0.98 -12.36
C MET A 75 11.29 0.47 -12.35
N ASN A 76 11.84 1.34 -13.19
CA ASN A 76 11.38 2.73 -13.30
C ASN A 76 10.13 2.90 -14.19
N SER A 77 9.81 1.94 -15.04
CA SER A 77 8.60 2.01 -15.88
C SER A 77 7.31 1.66 -15.14
N TRP A 78 7.42 1.04 -13.96
CA TRP A 78 6.26 0.59 -13.20
C TRP A 78 5.55 1.75 -12.49
N SER A 79 4.26 1.95 -12.79
CA SER A 79 3.40 3.01 -12.22
C SER A 79 2.78 2.63 -10.87
N PHE A 80 3.59 2.15 -9.92
CA PHE A 80 3.11 1.72 -8.60
C PHE A 80 2.46 2.84 -7.78
N GLY A 81 2.96 4.07 -7.87
CA GLY A 81 2.41 5.22 -7.13
C GLY A 81 1.00 5.59 -7.63
N GLU A 82 0.78 5.49 -8.94
CA GLU A 82 -0.54 5.70 -9.53
C GLU A 82 -1.52 4.59 -9.12
N ALA A 83 -1.06 3.33 -9.06
CA ALA A 83 -1.88 2.24 -8.55
C ALA A 83 -2.35 2.49 -7.10
N GLN A 84 -1.44 2.93 -6.22
CA GLN A 84 -1.79 3.30 -4.84
C GLN A 84 -2.78 4.46 -4.78
N ARG A 85 -2.50 5.55 -5.52
CA ARG A 85 -3.40 6.71 -5.63
C ARG A 85 -4.81 6.28 -6.06
N GLN A 86 -4.91 5.40 -7.06
CA GLN A 86 -6.18 4.90 -7.56
C GLN A 86 -6.92 4.04 -6.53
N ILE A 87 -6.23 3.14 -5.85
CA ILE A 87 -6.82 2.35 -4.77
C ILE A 87 -7.38 3.26 -3.68
N GLU A 88 -6.62 4.26 -3.26
CA GLU A 88 -7.03 5.16 -2.17
C GLU A 88 -8.26 5.99 -2.50
N TYR A 89 -8.30 6.66 -3.65
CA TYR A 89 -9.46 7.48 -3.94
C TYR A 89 -10.71 6.61 -4.17
N LYS A 90 -10.57 5.44 -4.81
CA LYS A 90 -11.70 4.52 -5.04
C LYS A 90 -12.20 3.91 -3.73
N ALA A 91 -11.28 3.50 -2.85
CA ALA A 91 -11.62 3.00 -1.53
C ALA A 91 -12.31 4.07 -0.70
N ARG A 92 -11.80 5.32 -0.72
CA ARG A 92 -12.44 6.45 -0.05
C ARG A 92 -13.86 6.70 -0.56
N TRP A 93 -14.06 6.67 -1.88
CA TRP A 93 -15.40 6.79 -2.47
C TRP A 93 -16.35 5.67 -2.05
N ALA A 94 -15.82 4.45 -1.86
CA ALA A 94 -16.57 3.30 -1.37
C ALA A 94 -16.70 3.24 0.16
N GLY A 95 -16.15 4.20 0.92
CA GLY A 95 -16.15 4.19 2.38
C GLY A 95 -15.25 3.11 3.01
N LEU A 96 -14.29 2.56 2.26
CA LEU A 96 -13.38 1.53 2.75
C LEU A 96 -12.15 2.13 3.47
N PRO A 97 -11.77 1.59 4.65
CA PRO A 97 -10.57 2.03 5.33
C PRO A 97 -9.31 1.57 4.58
N VAL A 98 -8.38 2.50 4.38
CA VAL A 98 -7.06 2.23 3.79
C VAL A 98 -5.97 2.53 4.80
N ILE A 99 -5.10 1.56 5.05
CA ILE A 99 -4.01 1.66 6.02
C ILE A 99 -2.69 1.68 5.27
N ARG A 100 -1.92 2.75 5.43
CA ARG A 100 -0.53 2.82 4.96
C ARG A 100 0.42 2.36 6.06
N LEU A 101 1.21 1.32 5.76
CA LEU A 101 2.31 0.89 6.61
C LEU A 101 3.57 1.72 6.34
N SER A 102 4.33 2.03 7.38
CA SER A 102 5.63 2.67 7.24
C SER A 102 6.66 1.74 6.61
N ARG A 103 7.77 2.29 6.09
CA ARG A 103 8.87 1.47 5.54
C ARG A 103 9.50 0.53 6.56
N ARG A 104 9.51 0.92 7.85
CA ARG A 104 10.00 0.06 8.93
C ARG A 104 9.09 -1.16 9.08
N GLU A 105 7.78 -0.93 9.03
CA GLU A 105 6.76 -1.98 9.09
C GLU A 105 6.67 -2.83 7.83
N THR A 106 7.22 -2.44 6.69
CA THR A 106 7.22 -3.29 5.48
C THR A 106 8.57 -3.98 5.26
N ARG A 107 9.57 -3.68 6.08
CA ARG A 107 10.90 -4.28 5.96
C ARG A 107 10.80 -5.80 6.16
N GLY A 108 11.36 -6.54 5.20
CA GLY A 108 11.50 -7.99 5.26
C GLY A 108 10.19 -8.79 5.12
N THR A 109 9.09 -8.17 4.67
CA THR A 109 7.80 -8.87 4.48
C THR A 109 7.92 -10.04 3.50
N SER A 110 8.82 -9.96 2.52
CA SER A 110 9.00 -10.98 1.49
C SER A 110 10.03 -12.08 1.83
N VAL A 111 10.64 -12.07 3.02
CA VAL A 111 11.71 -13.03 3.39
C VAL A 111 11.47 -13.71 4.73
N VAL A 112 10.34 -13.42 5.38
CA VAL A 112 9.98 -13.97 6.69
C VAL A 112 8.77 -14.88 6.52
N CYS A 113 8.83 -16.08 7.07
CA CYS A 113 7.73 -17.04 7.03
C CYS A 113 6.51 -16.48 7.76
N HIS A 114 5.38 -16.38 7.05
CA HIS A 114 4.14 -15.89 7.65
C HIS A 114 3.51 -16.88 8.64
N ARG A 115 4.03 -18.12 8.74
CA ARG A 115 3.55 -19.15 9.68
C ARG A 115 4.36 -19.16 10.97
N CYS A 116 5.68 -19.33 10.88
CA CYS A 116 6.57 -19.49 12.04
C CYS A 116 7.48 -18.30 12.33
N GLY A 117 7.58 -17.31 11.44
CA GLY A 117 8.46 -16.15 11.62
C GLY A 117 9.94 -16.36 11.29
N GLU A 118 10.37 -17.57 10.91
CA GLU A 118 11.75 -17.82 10.47
C GLU A 118 12.07 -17.14 9.14
N ARG A 119 13.36 -16.87 8.93
CA ARG A 119 13.86 -16.36 7.64
C ARG A 119 13.79 -17.46 6.59
N LEU A 120 13.13 -17.15 5.49
CA LEU A 120 12.97 -18.06 4.37
C LEU A 120 14.24 -18.12 3.52
N GLN A 121 14.53 -19.32 3.03
CA GLN A 121 15.63 -19.57 2.10
C GLN A 121 15.11 -19.43 0.67
N GLU A 122 15.80 -18.63 -0.14
CA GLU A 122 15.48 -18.48 -1.56
C GLU A 122 15.95 -19.71 -2.33
N ASP A 123 15.07 -20.29 -3.14
CA ASP A 123 15.45 -21.32 -4.08
C ASP A 123 16.34 -20.70 -5.17
N ARG A 124 17.57 -21.21 -5.32
CA ARG A 124 18.56 -20.67 -6.27
C ARG A 124 18.12 -20.83 -7.72
N GLN A 125 17.30 -21.83 -8.03
CA GLN A 125 16.77 -22.09 -9.37
C GLN A 125 15.46 -21.32 -9.59
N LEU A 126 14.56 -21.37 -8.61
CA LEU A 126 13.24 -20.74 -8.68
C LEU A 126 13.18 -19.53 -7.75
N ARG A 127 13.82 -18.41 -8.14
CA ARG A 127 13.95 -17.15 -7.37
C ARG A 127 12.65 -16.53 -6.80
N ARG A 128 11.47 -17.04 -7.17
CA ARG A 128 10.17 -16.63 -6.62
C ARG A 128 9.64 -17.56 -5.53
N LYS A 129 10.17 -18.78 -5.41
CA LYS A 129 9.81 -19.76 -4.40
C LYS A 129 10.77 -19.68 -3.23
N LEU A 130 10.19 -19.82 -2.04
CA LEU A 130 10.86 -19.70 -0.77
C LEU A 130 10.65 -20.98 0.03
N TRP A 131 11.71 -21.52 0.63
CA TRP A 131 11.66 -22.68 1.51
C TRP A 131 11.72 -22.24 2.97
N CYS A 132 10.85 -22.82 3.80
CA CYS A 132 10.91 -22.68 5.25
C CYS A 132 11.45 -23.97 5.87
N ALA A 133 12.53 -23.89 6.64
CA ALA A 133 13.11 -25.04 7.33
C ALA A 133 12.18 -25.56 8.44
N SER A 134 11.68 -24.69 9.31
CA SER A 134 10.73 -25.07 10.38
C SER A 134 9.40 -25.61 9.85
N CYS A 135 8.73 -24.91 8.92
CA CYS A 135 7.45 -25.37 8.38
C CYS A 135 7.56 -26.46 7.30
N ARG A 136 8.79 -26.81 6.86
CA ARG A 136 9.08 -27.81 5.82
C ARG A 136 8.24 -27.64 4.55
N GLY A 137 8.09 -26.39 4.09
CA GLY A 137 7.18 -26.04 3.00
C GLY A 137 7.73 -25.01 2.03
N LYS A 138 7.35 -25.14 0.76
CA LYS A 138 7.60 -24.14 -0.29
C LYS A 138 6.45 -23.15 -0.38
N MET A 139 6.77 -21.87 -0.46
CA MET A 139 5.79 -20.78 -0.56
C MET A 139 6.18 -19.79 -1.66
N ASP A 140 5.19 -19.09 -2.20
CA ASP A 140 5.43 -18.00 -3.13
C ASP A 140 5.81 -16.71 -2.40
N ARG A 141 6.86 -16.01 -2.88
CA ARG A 141 7.34 -14.77 -2.27
C ARG A 141 6.26 -13.69 -2.17
N ASP A 142 5.43 -13.56 -3.20
CA ASP A 142 4.43 -12.49 -3.26
C ASP A 142 3.28 -12.80 -2.29
N VAL A 143 2.91 -14.07 -2.14
CA VAL A 143 1.93 -14.52 -1.14
C VAL A 143 2.46 -14.29 0.28
N VAL A 144 3.72 -14.66 0.55
CA VAL A 144 4.35 -14.42 1.84
C VAL A 144 4.33 -12.92 2.18
N ALA A 145 4.73 -12.08 1.23
CA ALA A 145 4.70 -10.63 1.41
C ALA A 145 3.28 -10.11 1.71
N ALA A 146 2.29 -10.51 0.91
CA ALA A 146 0.90 -10.09 1.07
C ALA A 146 0.32 -10.48 2.44
N VAL A 147 0.56 -11.71 2.90
CA VAL A 147 0.09 -12.16 4.22
C VAL A 147 0.77 -11.40 5.35
N ASN A 148 2.09 -11.18 5.26
CA ASN A 148 2.82 -10.42 6.27
C ASN A 148 2.38 -8.95 6.34
N VAL A 149 2.16 -8.31 5.19
CA VAL A 149 1.61 -6.95 5.11
C VAL A 149 0.22 -6.90 5.73
N SER A 150 -0.66 -7.84 5.38
CA SER A 150 -2.01 -7.95 5.94
C SER A 150 -1.97 -8.09 7.47
N ARG A 151 -1.13 -8.98 8.01
CA ARG A 151 -0.97 -9.15 9.47
C ARG A 151 -0.49 -7.88 10.17
N ARG A 152 0.51 -7.19 9.61
CA ARG A 152 1.02 -5.93 10.17
C ARG A 152 -0.03 -4.81 10.07
N GLY A 153 -0.80 -4.77 9.00
CA GLY A 153 -1.92 -3.84 8.82
C GLY A 153 -3.07 -4.10 9.79
N ARG A 154 -3.39 -5.36 10.07
CA ARG A 154 -4.41 -5.74 11.07
C ARG A 154 -4.09 -5.16 12.45
N LEU A 155 -2.84 -5.24 12.89
CA LEU A 155 -2.41 -4.65 14.17
C LEU A 155 -2.67 -3.13 14.24
N ARG A 156 -2.54 -2.41 13.11
CA ARG A 156 -2.88 -0.98 13.03
C ARG A 156 -4.39 -0.76 13.05
N PHE A 157 -5.13 -1.57 12.30
CA PHE A 157 -6.59 -1.49 12.20
C PHE A 157 -7.26 -1.71 13.57
N ASP A 158 -6.86 -2.76 14.27
CA ASP A 158 -7.41 -3.12 15.57
C ASP A 158 -7.14 -2.00 16.60
N ARG A 159 -5.94 -1.38 16.56
CA ARG A 159 -5.59 -0.23 17.40
C ARG A 159 -6.41 1.01 17.09
N SER A 160 -6.69 1.31 15.81
CA SER A 160 -7.54 2.46 15.45
C SER A 160 -8.97 2.27 15.97
N ARG A 161 -9.53 1.05 15.87
CA ARG A 161 -10.86 0.73 16.41
C ARG A 161 -10.91 0.84 17.93
N ALA A 162 -9.87 0.37 18.63
CA ALA A 162 -9.80 0.49 20.08
C ALA A 162 -9.80 1.97 20.53
N ARG A 163 -9.08 2.85 19.82
CA ARG A 163 -9.06 4.30 20.09
C ARG A 163 -10.41 4.95 19.84
N GLU A 164 -11.08 4.63 18.74
CA GLU A 164 -12.43 5.13 18.44
C GLU A 164 -13.43 4.75 19.54
N ARG A 165 -13.38 3.50 20.03
CA ARG A 165 -14.25 3.04 21.12
C ARG A 165 -14.01 3.79 22.42
N LEU A 166 -12.75 4.03 22.77
CA LEU A 166 -12.40 4.81 23.97
C LEU A 166 -12.90 6.27 23.83
N GLN A 167 -12.74 6.89 22.66
CA GLN A 167 -13.21 8.26 22.42
C GLN A 167 -14.75 8.35 22.39
N GLY A 168 -15.43 7.36 21.82
CA GLY A 168 -16.89 7.27 21.84
C GLY A 168 -17.45 7.10 23.25
N GLY A 169 -16.83 6.24 24.07
CA GLY A 169 -17.21 6.07 25.47
C GLY A 169 -16.96 7.31 26.33
N VAL A 170 -15.91 8.08 26.05
CA VAL A 170 -15.68 9.39 26.71
C VAL A 170 -16.74 10.40 26.29
N ALA A 171 -17.15 10.42 25.01
CA ALA A 171 -18.21 11.33 24.54
C ALA A 171 -19.61 10.96 25.06
N GLU A 172 -19.88 9.66 25.29
CA GLU A 172 -21.11 9.19 25.95
C GLU A 172 -21.10 9.50 27.45
N ALA A 173 -19.99 9.25 28.17
CA ALA A 173 -19.87 9.55 29.60
C ALA A 173 -19.97 11.05 29.92
N VAL A 174 -19.53 11.94 29.01
CA VAL A 174 -19.65 13.39 29.18
C VAL A 174 -21.10 13.89 29.06
N LYS A 175 -22.00 13.12 28.42
CA LYS A 175 -23.43 13.49 28.35
C LYS A 175 -24.21 13.17 29.63
N GLU A 176 -23.67 12.33 30.51
CA GLU A 176 -24.36 11.85 31.72
C GLU A 176 -24.11 12.67 32.99
N ASN A 177 -23.39 13.80 32.92
CA ASN A 177 -23.32 14.73 34.05
C ASN A 177 -24.21 15.96 33.84
N PRO A 178 -25.50 15.91 34.21
CA PRO A 178 -26.29 17.10 34.43
C PRO A 178 -25.98 17.71 35.81
N THR A 179 -25.55 18.95 35.77
CA THR A 179 -25.95 20.03 36.70
C THR A 179 -25.36 20.02 38.11
N THR A 180 -24.36 20.90 38.25
CA THR A 180 -24.03 21.71 39.43
C THR A 180 -25.23 21.97 40.34
N THR A 181 -25.27 21.33 41.51
CA THR A 181 -26.15 21.75 42.61
C THR A 181 -25.64 23.07 43.18
N ASP A 182 -26.34 24.16 42.86
CA ASP A 182 -26.40 25.35 43.70
C ASP A 182 -26.96 24.95 45.07
N LEU A 183 -26.14 25.06 46.11
CA LEU A 183 -26.60 25.07 47.51
C LEU A 183 -26.45 26.50 48.02
N THR A 184 -27.45 27.33 47.75
CA THR A 184 -27.74 28.50 48.60
C THR A 184 -28.56 28.01 49.78
N GLU A 185 -27.91 27.77 50.92
CA GLU A 185 -28.58 27.66 52.22
C GLU A 185 -29.04 29.06 52.68
N PRO A 186 -30.27 29.20 53.20
CA PRO A 186 -30.62 30.35 54.01
C PRO A 186 -30.74 29.97 55.49
N LEU A 187 -30.70 31.02 56.33
CA LEU A 187 -31.25 31.15 57.68
C LEU A 187 -30.27 30.98 58.86
N ILE A 188 -29.63 32.09 59.22
CA ILE A 188 -29.38 32.47 60.61
C ILE A 188 -30.20 33.73 60.89
N ALA A 189 -31.15 33.65 61.83
CA ALA A 189 -31.30 34.55 62.98
C ALA A 189 -32.75 34.60 63.52
N ASN A 190 -32.85 34.24 64.81
CA ASN A 190 -33.87 34.51 65.83
C ASN A 190 -35.20 33.76 65.78
#